data_AF-A0AA37LXK2-F1
#
_entry.id   AF-A0AA37LXK2-F1
#
_cell.length_a   1.000
_cell.length_b   1.000
_cell.length_c   1.000
_cell.angle_alpha   90.00
_cell.angle_beta   90.00
_cell.angle_gamma   90.00
#
_symmetry.space_group_name_H-M   'P 1'
#
loop_
_entity.id
_entity.type
_entity.pdbx_description
1 polymer ?
#
loop_
_entity_poly.entity_id
_entity_poly.type
_entity_poly.pdbx_seq_one_letter_code
_entity_poly.pdbx_strand_id
1 'polypeptide(L)'
;MLGTKGSWYGGLGDIGYAHVERNLILRQEKGNRNQGLCRSYLCAFYELGRLYQPLRNPSNWKEVFTLQYLHANLLFYADFLLDYEENYKKKRQPLFDPRRSKFRQGHLKEITRYSSRVQEMGRRGDRLVQAVETLVEGIRQKLESDGASTLSSSRQPPSFPSFELEIRGYCQEVKGCVSRLSTSLEHDLKFLSLGRDMEQTDSLQRLTVLATIFLPLSLAAAVLSMQTRFSDLGALLYDFFGVAVVLGAFVLPFILFLSFLKFTTGHMMVEIEMRLADEHDSTSPDYVFLRNFLRIALWIGIPLLGLLIVVSFVIGMFQDVGLGGKTLGYGLAGFFLVAVLSPLPLWMMIRLCRAWKEN
;
A
#
# COMPACT_ATOMS: atom_id res chain seq x y z
N MET A 1 16.30 30.29 -44.26
CA MET A 1 15.34 29.21 -44.60
C MET A 1 15.98 27.88 -44.26
N LEU A 2 15.28 27.06 -43.45
CA LEU A 2 15.51 25.62 -43.15
C LEU A 2 16.81 25.28 -42.40
N GLY A 3 16.84 24.57 -41.27
CA GLY A 3 15.83 23.87 -40.49
C GLY A 3 16.57 22.93 -39.52
N THR A 4 16.42 23.16 -38.22
CA THR A 4 17.00 22.34 -37.13
C THR A 4 16.15 21.09 -36.90
N LYS A 5 16.74 19.89 -36.98
CA LYS A 5 16.11 18.62 -36.54
C LYS A 5 16.79 18.12 -35.27
N GLY A 6 15.97 17.98 -34.22
CA GLY A 6 16.37 17.59 -32.88
C GLY A 6 16.66 16.09 -32.70
N SER A 7 17.54 15.83 -31.73
CA SER A 7 17.79 14.52 -31.12
C SER A 7 16.93 14.40 -29.87
N TRP A 8 15.93 13.52 -29.91
CA TRP A 8 15.09 13.12 -28.77
C TRP A 8 15.01 11.60 -28.71
N TYR A 9 16.08 10.92 -28.28
CA TYR A 9 16.01 9.52 -27.83
C TYR A 9 17.10 9.27 -26.78
N GLY A 10 16.78 9.52 -25.52
CA GLY A 10 17.62 9.17 -24.37
C GLY A 10 16.77 9.22 -23.11
N GLY A 11 16.32 8.07 -22.61
CA GLY A 11 15.56 8.04 -21.34
C GLY A 11 14.67 6.83 -21.05
N LEU A 12 14.60 5.81 -21.90
CA LEU A 12 13.80 4.59 -21.64
C LEU A 12 14.62 3.29 -21.53
N GLY A 13 15.95 3.36 -21.60
CA GLY A 13 16.83 2.19 -21.53
C GLY A 13 17.01 1.60 -20.13
N ASP A 14 17.13 2.43 -19.09
CA ASP A 14 17.66 1.97 -17.80
C ASP A 14 16.66 1.23 -16.88
N ILE A 15 15.35 1.39 -17.10
CA ILE A 15 14.33 0.72 -16.27
C ILE A 15 14.17 -0.76 -16.69
N GLY A 16 14.48 -1.09 -17.95
CA GLY A 16 14.38 -2.46 -18.48
C GLY A 16 15.51 -3.38 -17.99
N TYR A 17 16.74 -2.88 -17.95
CA TYR A 17 17.92 -3.67 -17.57
C TYR A 17 17.91 -4.06 -16.08
N ALA A 18 17.51 -3.16 -15.18
CA ALA A 18 17.37 -3.45 -13.76
C ALA A 18 16.31 -4.53 -13.45
N HIS A 19 15.28 -4.65 -14.29
CA HIS A 19 14.25 -5.68 -14.11
C HIS A 19 14.70 -7.06 -14.61
N VAL A 20 15.49 -7.11 -15.68
CA VAL A 20 16.04 -8.35 -16.25
C VAL A 20 17.14 -8.93 -15.35
N GLU A 21 18.04 -8.09 -14.82
CA GLU A 21 19.07 -8.53 -13.86
C GLU A 21 18.46 -9.08 -12.56
N ARG A 22 17.41 -8.44 -12.01
CA ARG A 22 16.69 -9.00 -10.86
C ARG A 22 16.11 -10.38 -11.15
N ASN A 23 15.56 -10.60 -12.35
CA ASN A 23 14.97 -11.89 -12.69
C ASN A 23 16.02 -13.00 -12.86
N LEU A 24 17.23 -12.67 -13.32
CA LEU A 24 18.35 -13.60 -13.42
C LEU A 24 18.92 -13.97 -12.05
N ILE A 25 19.14 -12.98 -11.18
CA ILE A 25 19.60 -13.21 -9.79
C ILE A 25 18.57 -14.06 -9.02
N LEU A 26 17.27 -13.76 -9.16
CA LEU A 26 16.19 -14.53 -8.54
C LEU A 26 16.09 -15.97 -9.08
N ARG A 27 16.46 -16.23 -10.35
CA ARG A 27 16.50 -17.58 -10.92
C ARG A 27 17.69 -18.39 -10.37
N GLN A 28 18.86 -17.77 -10.25
CA GLN A 28 20.05 -18.44 -9.74
C GLN A 28 19.92 -18.73 -8.25
N GLU A 29 19.36 -17.78 -7.48
CA GLU A 29 19.07 -17.96 -6.06
C GLU A 29 18.02 -19.07 -5.83
N LYS A 30 16.99 -19.17 -6.68
CA LYS A 30 16.02 -20.29 -6.65
C LYS A 30 16.67 -21.64 -6.95
N GLY A 31 17.61 -21.70 -7.90
CA GLY A 31 18.32 -22.93 -8.25
C GLY A 31 19.13 -23.49 -7.08
N ASN A 32 19.87 -22.62 -6.38
CA ASN A 32 20.67 -23.01 -5.20
C ASN A 32 19.77 -23.41 -4.02
N ARG A 33 18.66 -22.69 -3.80
CA ARG A 33 17.72 -22.98 -2.70
C ARG A 33 17.03 -24.33 -2.90
N ASN A 34 16.64 -24.66 -4.13
CA ASN A 34 16.01 -25.95 -4.44
C ASN A 34 16.95 -27.14 -4.24
N GLN A 35 18.25 -26.99 -4.52
CA GLN A 35 19.24 -28.05 -4.24
C GLN A 35 19.42 -28.27 -2.73
N GLY A 36 19.39 -27.21 -1.92
CA GLY A 36 19.39 -27.31 -0.46
C GLY A 36 18.17 -28.04 0.09
N LEU A 37 16.97 -27.69 -0.42
CA LEU A 37 15.69 -28.31 -0.03
C LEU A 37 15.66 -29.82 -0.33
N CYS A 38 16.12 -30.26 -1.51
CA CYS A 38 16.17 -31.69 -1.83
C CYS A 38 17.13 -32.47 -0.92
N ARG A 39 18.27 -31.88 -0.55
CA ARG A 39 19.21 -32.52 0.39
C ARG A 39 18.61 -32.62 1.79
N SER A 40 17.96 -31.55 2.26
CA SER A 40 17.26 -31.54 3.54
C SER A 40 16.18 -32.61 3.61
N TYR A 41 15.34 -32.73 2.57
CA TYR A 41 14.31 -33.77 2.50
C TYR A 41 14.89 -35.20 2.60
N LEU A 42 15.96 -35.50 1.84
CA LEU A 42 16.56 -36.83 1.84
C LEU A 42 17.21 -37.17 3.19
N CYS A 43 17.85 -36.19 3.83
CA CYS A 43 18.39 -36.36 5.17
C CYS A 43 17.28 -36.65 6.18
N ALA A 44 16.20 -35.86 6.19
CA ALA A 44 15.05 -36.07 7.07
C ALA A 44 14.41 -37.45 6.82
N PHE A 45 14.21 -37.84 5.56
CA PHE A 45 13.67 -39.15 5.21
C PHE A 45 14.55 -40.32 5.70
N TYR A 46 15.88 -40.18 5.63
CA TYR A 46 16.82 -41.18 6.12
C TYR A 46 16.84 -41.28 7.64
N GLU A 47 16.82 -40.14 8.34
CA GLU A 47 16.73 -40.08 9.81
C GLU A 47 15.43 -40.71 10.32
N LEU A 48 14.31 -40.37 9.70
CA LEU A 48 13.02 -41.02 9.94
C LEU A 48 13.13 -42.53 9.72
N GLY A 49 13.83 -42.98 8.67
CA GLY A 49 14.04 -44.40 8.39
C GLY A 49 14.60 -45.19 9.58
N ARG A 50 15.48 -44.57 10.38
CA ARG A 50 16.01 -45.19 11.61
C ARG A 50 14.97 -45.27 12.71
N LEU A 51 14.11 -44.25 12.85
CA LEU A 51 13.02 -44.21 13.83
C LEU A 51 11.91 -45.22 13.52
N TYR A 52 11.62 -45.46 12.23
CA TYR A 52 10.60 -46.40 11.79
C TYR A 52 11.08 -47.86 11.70
N GLN A 53 12.39 -48.11 11.71
CA GLN A 53 12.97 -49.45 11.66
C GLN A 53 12.37 -50.46 12.68
N PRO A 54 12.19 -50.11 13.97
CA PRO A 54 11.62 -51.05 14.96
C PRO A 54 10.13 -51.33 14.76
N LEU A 55 9.41 -50.53 13.97
CA LEU A 55 7.98 -50.68 13.71
C LEU A 55 7.68 -51.56 12.49
N ARG A 56 8.70 -51.90 11.69
CA ARG A 56 8.56 -52.69 10.47
C ARG A 56 8.42 -54.18 10.78
N ASN A 57 7.26 -54.73 10.45
CA ASN A 57 6.95 -56.16 10.44
C ASN A 57 6.59 -56.55 8.99
N PRO A 58 6.91 -57.75 8.48
CA PRO A 58 6.44 -58.24 7.18
C PRO A 58 4.93 -58.05 6.92
N SER A 59 4.09 -58.04 7.96
CA SER A 59 2.63 -57.82 7.83
C SER A 59 2.21 -56.36 7.62
N ASN A 60 3.03 -55.38 8.01
CA ASN A 60 2.66 -53.95 8.03
C ASN A 60 3.68 -53.04 7.32
N TRP A 61 4.68 -53.60 6.63
CA TRP A 61 5.81 -52.84 6.09
C TRP A 61 5.37 -51.75 5.11
N LYS A 62 4.30 -52.00 4.33
CA LYS A 62 3.79 -51.09 3.32
C LYS A 62 3.13 -49.87 3.96
N GLU A 63 2.35 -50.07 5.02
CA GLU A 63 1.71 -49.00 5.78
C GLU A 63 2.75 -48.17 6.51
N VAL A 64 3.72 -48.82 7.17
CA VAL A 64 4.80 -48.13 7.90
C VAL A 64 5.68 -47.32 6.95
N PHE A 65 5.98 -47.85 5.75
CA PHE A 65 6.72 -47.12 4.73
C PHE A 65 5.92 -45.93 4.18
N THR A 66 4.62 -46.11 3.94
CA THR A 66 3.73 -45.02 3.49
C THR A 66 3.65 -43.92 4.54
N LEU A 67 3.56 -44.28 5.82
CA LEU A 67 3.56 -43.33 6.93
C LEU A 67 4.90 -42.59 7.03
N GLN A 68 6.03 -43.29 6.87
CA GLN A 68 7.36 -42.65 6.80
C GLN A 68 7.45 -41.62 5.67
N TYR A 69 6.98 -41.98 4.47
CA TYR A 69 6.96 -41.08 3.32
C TYR A 69 6.08 -39.85 3.58
N LEU A 70 4.88 -40.04 4.12
CA LEU A 70 3.97 -38.94 4.42
C LEU A 70 4.47 -38.07 5.56
N HIS A 71 5.13 -38.64 6.58
CA HIS A 71 5.76 -37.87 7.64
C HIS A 71 6.90 -36.99 7.10
N ALA A 72 7.76 -37.52 6.23
CA ALA A 72 8.79 -36.72 5.57
C ALA A 72 8.19 -35.58 4.71
N ASN A 73 7.08 -35.85 4.01
CA ASN A 73 6.37 -34.81 3.26
C ASN A 73 5.74 -33.76 4.18
N LEU A 74 5.22 -34.16 5.35
CA LEU A 74 4.63 -33.25 6.33
C LEU A 74 5.68 -32.30 6.90
N LEU A 75 6.84 -32.82 7.29
CA LEU A 75 7.99 -32.03 7.76
C LEU A 75 8.43 -31.02 6.71
N PHE A 76 8.66 -31.49 5.48
CA PHE A 76 9.04 -30.61 4.37
C PHE A 76 7.99 -29.54 4.09
N TYR A 77 6.71 -29.89 4.21
CA TYR A 77 5.63 -28.96 4.02
C TYR A 77 5.55 -27.91 5.14
N ALA A 78 5.79 -28.30 6.39
CA ALA A 78 5.86 -27.41 7.53
C ALA A 78 6.99 -26.38 7.35
N ASP A 79 8.20 -26.84 7.03
CA ASP A 79 9.36 -25.96 6.79
C ASP A 79 9.10 -25.01 5.62
N PHE A 80 8.51 -25.51 4.53
CA PHE A 80 8.11 -24.68 3.40
C PHE A 80 7.12 -23.59 3.81
N LEU A 81 6.13 -23.91 4.63
CA LEU A 81 5.14 -22.94 5.10
C LEU A 81 5.77 -21.87 6.00
N LEU A 82 6.71 -22.26 6.88
CA LEU A 82 7.43 -21.32 7.74
C LEU A 82 8.31 -20.36 6.93
N ASP A 83 9.11 -20.85 5.99
CA ASP A 83 9.90 -20.00 5.09
C ASP A 83 8.99 -19.11 4.23
N TYR A 84 7.84 -19.63 3.80
CA TYR A 84 6.86 -18.86 3.05
C TYR A 84 6.25 -17.72 3.90
N GLU A 85 5.90 -17.98 5.16
CA GLU A 85 5.38 -16.99 6.11
C GLU A 85 6.43 -15.91 6.40
N GLU A 86 7.69 -16.28 6.63
CA GLU A 86 8.76 -15.31 6.90
C GLU A 86 9.05 -14.45 5.66
N ASN A 87 9.16 -15.06 4.48
CA ASN A 87 9.35 -14.33 3.23
C ASN A 87 8.17 -13.40 2.94
N TYR A 88 6.94 -13.80 3.31
CA TYR A 88 5.77 -12.94 3.21
C TYR A 88 5.90 -11.70 4.09
N LYS A 89 6.18 -11.89 5.39
CA LYS A 89 6.35 -10.79 6.34
C LYS A 89 7.46 -9.84 5.89
N LYS A 90 8.62 -10.36 5.50
CA LYS A 90 9.78 -9.54 5.12
C LYS A 90 9.58 -8.76 3.82
N LYS A 91 9.06 -9.41 2.77
CA LYS A 91 9.02 -8.80 1.42
C LYS A 91 7.72 -8.06 1.13
N ARG A 92 6.60 -8.50 1.71
CA ARG A 92 5.28 -8.06 1.28
C ARG A 92 4.53 -7.21 2.29
N GLN A 93 4.77 -7.40 3.59
CA GLN A 93 4.18 -6.55 4.62
C GLN A 93 4.43 -5.04 4.37
N PRO A 94 5.62 -4.59 3.91
CA PRO A 94 5.83 -3.17 3.61
C PRO A 94 5.05 -2.67 2.39
N LEU A 95 4.71 -3.56 1.44
CA LEU A 95 3.93 -3.22 0.25
C LEU A 95 2.44 -3.07 0.56
N PHE A 96 1.99 -3.66 1.66
CA PHE A 96 0.61 -3.63 2.12
C PHE A 96 0.39 -2.67 3.27
N ASP A 97 1.43 -1.95 3.71
CA ASP A 97 1.28 -0.90 4.69
C ASP A 97 0.38 0.22 4.10
N PRO A 98 -0.85 0.39 4.61
CA PRO A 98 -1.78 1.40 4.12
C PRO A 98 -1.26 2.81 4.34
N ARG A 99 -0.27 3.00 5.22
CA ARG A 99 0.36 4.30 5.46
C ARG A 99 1.36 4.68 4.36
N ARG A 100 1.98 3.69 3.71
CA ARG A 100 3.13 3.92 2.79
C ARG A 100 2.76 3.81 1.32
N SER A 101 1.80 2.96 0.95
CA SER A 101 1.52 2.70 -0.46
C SER A 101 0.22 3.36 -0.93
N LYS A 102 0.32 4.30 -1.88
CA LYS A 102 -0.84 4.69 -2.69
C LYS A 102 -1.31 3.45 -3.44
N PHE A 103 -2.55 3.06 -3.20
CA PHE A 103 -3.09 1.78 -3.62
C PHE A 103 -3.13 1.71 -5.16
N ARG A 104 -2.16 1.02 -5.78
CA ARG A 104 -2.20 0.78 -7.23
C ARG A 104 -3.04 -0.46 -7.50
N GLN A 105 -3.85 -0.42 -8.55
CA GLN A 105 -4.68 -1.55 -9.02
C GLN A 105 -3.86 -2.84 -9.24
N GLY A 106 -2.55 -2.72 -9.52
CA GLY A 106 -1.62 -3.84 -9.59
C GLY A 106 -1.44 -4.61 -8.28
N HIS A 107 -1.48 -3.93 -7.12
CA HIS A 107 -1.33 -4.56 -5.81
C HIS A 107 -2.53 -5.45 -5.47
N LEU A 108 -3.75 -5.01 -5.80
CA LEU A 108 -4.95 -5.81 -5.55
C LEU A 108 -4.88 -7.15 -6.29
N LYS A 109 -4.52 -7.12 -7.58
CA LYS A 109 -4.34 -8.34 -8.39
C LYS A 109 -3.31 -9.28 -7.78
N GLU A 110 -2.22 -8.72 -7.24
CA GLU A 110 -1.18 -9.50 -6.60
C GLU A 110 -1.61 -10.11 -5.26
N ILE A 111 -2.40 -9.39 -4.45
CA ILE A 111 -2.94 -9.87 -3.18
C ILE A 111 -3.99 -10.95 -3.42
N THR A 112 -4.91 -10.76 -4.37
CA THR A 112 -5.88 -11.80 -4.74
C THR A 112 -5.18 -13.08 -5.22
N ARG A 113 -4.14 -12.93 -6.06
CA ARG A 113 -3.33 -14.07 -6.51
C ARG A 113 -2.63 -14.76 -5.35
N TYR A 114 -2.13 -14.00 -4.38
CA TYR A 114 -1.52 -14.55 -3.18
C TYR A 114 -2.54 -15.28 -2.30
N SER A 115 -3.72 -14.68 -2.12
CA SER A 115 -4.83 -15.27 -1.36
C SER A 115 -5.25 -16.62 -1.89
N SER A 116 -5.48 -16.71 -3.20
CA SER A 116 -5.76 -17.98 -3.87
C SER A 116 -4.65 -19.03 -3.62
N ARG A 117 -3.38 -18.60 -3.57
CA ARG A 117 -2.24 -19.49 -3.32
C ARG A 117 -2.20 -20.01 -1.88
N VAL A 118 -2.46 -19.16 -0.89
CA VAL A 118 -2.55 -19.54 0.53
C VAL A 118 -3.72 -20.50 0.76
N GLN A 119 -4.87 -20.25 0.14
CA GLN A 119 -6.02 -21.16 0.23
C GLN A 119 -5.72 -22.53 -0.39
N GLU A 120 -5.04 -22.56 -1.53
CA GLU A 120 -4.63 -23.82 -2.17
C GLU A 120 -3.61 -24.58 -1.32
N MET A 121 -2.65 -23.87 -0.71
CA MET A 121 -1.73 -24.45 0.28
C MET A 121 -2.50 -25.01 1.48
N GLY A 122 -3.46 -24.26 2.04
CA GLY A 122 -4.28 -24.76 3.13
C GLY A 122 -4.99 -26.06 2.79
N ARG A 123 -5.66 -26.12 1.63
CA ARG A 123 -6.33 -27.34 1.14
C ARG A 123 -5.37 -28.53 0.98
N ARG A 124 -4.15 -28.31 0.50
CA ARG A 124 -3.13 -29.36 0.37
C ARG A 124 -2.63 -29.83 1.73
N GLY A 125 -2.40 -28.89 2.64
CA GLY A 125 -2.02 -29.17 4.03
C GLY A 125 -3.06 -30.00 4.75
N ASP A 126 -4.34 -29.62 4.64
CA ASP A 126 -5.45 -30.34 5.27
C ASP A 126 -5.55 -31.78 4.76
N ARG A 127 -5.42 -32.01 3.45
CA ARG A 127 -5.41 -33.36 2.86
C ARG A 127 -4.23 -34.18 3.36
N LEU A 128 -3.05 -33.58 3.46
CA LEU A 128 -1.84 -34.25 3.94
C LEU A 128 -1.99 -34.66 5.40
N VAL A 129 -2.44 -33.72 6.25
CA VAL A 129 -2.68 -33.97 7.67
C VAL A 129 -3.74 -35.04 7.87
N GLN A 130 -4.87 -34.99 7.13
CA GLN A 130 -5.91 -36.01 7.20
C GLN A 130 -5.39 -37.40 6.77
N ALA A 131 -4.58 -37.47 5.70
CA ALA A 131 -3.97 -38.73 5.26
C ALA A 131 -3.00 -39.31 6.30
N VAL A 132 -2.22 -38.45 6.97
CA VAL A 132 -1.32 -38.85 8.05
C VAL A 132 -2.11 -39.34 9.27
N GLU A 133 -3.10 -38.56 9.74
CA GLU A 133 -3.93 -38.91 10.91
C GLU A 133 -4.66 -40.24 10.70
N THR A 134 -5.23 -40.48 9.52
CA THR A 134 -5.92 -41.75 9.20
C THR A 134 -4.99 -42.95 9.15
N LEU A 135 -3.75 -42.78 8.66
CA LEU A 135 -2.76 -43.86 8.63
C LEU A 135 -2.17 -44.17 10.00
N VAL A 136 -1.91 -43.15 10.83
CA VAL A 136 -1.48 -43.32 12.22
C VAL A 136 -2.53 -44.13 12.98
N GLU A 137 -3.80 -43.75 12.85
CA GLU A 137 -4.93 -44.43 13.48
C GLU A 137 -5.08 -45.88 12.99
N GLY A 138 -4.92 -46.12 11.68
CA GLY A 138 -4.95 -47.47 11.11
C GLY A 138 -3.82 -48.37 11.60
N ILE A 139 -2.60 -47.83 11.77
CA ILE A 139 -1.46 -48.57 12.33
C ILE A 139 -1.68 -48.86 13.82
N ARG A 140 -2.22 -47.89 14.56
CA ARG A 140 -2.58 -48.04 15.98
C ARG A 140 -3.55 -49.22 16.19
N GLN A 141 -4.64 -49.26 15.41
CA GLN A 141 -5.64 -50.32 15.49
C GLN A 141 -5.06 -51.71 15.17
N LYS A 142 -4.21 -51.82 14.14
CA LYS A 142 -3.54 -53.09 13.80
C LYS A 142 -2.59 -53.56 14.90
N LEU A 143 -1.87 -52.64 15.54
CA LEU A 143 -0.95 -52.97 16.64
C LEU A 143 -1.70 -53.45 17.89
N GLU A 144 -2.86 -52.86 18.17
CA GLU A 144 -3.75 -53.29 19.26
C GLU A 144 -4.39 -54.66 18.99
N SER A 145 -4.80 -54.96 17.76
CA SER A 145 -5.39 -56.26 17.40
C SER A 145 -4.39 -57.41 17.44
N ASP A 146 -3.15 -57.18 17.00
CA ASP A 146 -2.08 -58.18 17.03
C ASP A 146 -1.63 -58.46 18.48
N GLY A 147 -1.58 -57.42 19.33
CA GLY A 147 -1.23 -57.55 20.74
C GLY A 147 -2.25 -58.32 21.59
N ALA A 148 -3.55 -58.27 21.25
CA ALA A 148 -4.59 -59.00 21.94
C ALA A 148 -4.57 -60.53 21.68
N SER A 149 -3.92 -60.96 20.59
CA SER A 149 -3.91 -62.36 20.13
C SER A 149 -2.78 -63.20 20.75
N THR A 150 -1.81 -62.57 21.42
CA THR A 150 -0.71 -63.23 22.13
C THR A 150 -0.72 -62.86 23.61
N LEU A 151 -1.56 -63.53 24.40
CA LEU A 151 -1.42 -63.54 25.85
C LEU A 151 0.01 -64.00 26.20
N SER A 152 0.67 -63.25 27.08
CA SER A 152 1.96 -63.56 27.73
C SER A 152 3.25 -63.40 26.90
N SER A 153 3.64 -62.16 26.58
CA SER A 153 4.99 -61.72 26.92
C SER A 153 5.10 -60.19 26.89
N SER A 154 5.46 -59.64 28.05
CA SER A 154 5.64 -58.22 28.34
C SER A 154 6.78 -57.63 27.52
N ARG A 155 6.48 -57.09 26.33
CA ARG A 155 7.34 -56.12 25.64
C ARG A 155 6.53 -55.34 24.61
N GLN A 156 5.59 -54.52 25.05
CA GLN A 156 5.13 -53.41 24.21
C GLN A 156 6.36 -52.54 23.89
N PRO A 157 6.71 -52.30 22.61
CA PRO A 157 7.79 -51.39 22.29
C PRO A 157 7.38 -49.97 22.75
N PRO A 158 8.11 -49.35 23.69
CA PRO A 158 7.72 -48.08 24.34
C PRO A 158 7.79 -46.84 23.43
N SER A 159 7.97 -47.00 22.11
CA SER A 159 8.29 -45.89 21.19
C SER A 159 7.12 -45.39 20.33
N PHE A 160 6.07 -46.18 20.08
CA PHE A 160 4.95 -45.75 19.21
C PHE A 160 4.15 -44.55 19.76
N PRO A 161 3.75 -44.48 21.04
CA PRO A 161 2.96 -43.33 21.53
C PRO A 161 3.75 -42.02 21.50
N SER A 162 5.07 -42.07 21.74
CA SER A 162 5.94 -40.90 21.59
C SER A 162 5.98 -40.41 20.14
N PHE A 163 6.02 -41.34 19.20
CA PHE A 163 6.07 -41.06 17.78
C PHE A 163 4.74 -40.50 17.24
N GLU A 164 3.62 -41.05 17.67
CA GLU A 164 2.29 -40.51 17.37
C GLU A 164 2.15 -39.06 17.87
N LEU A 165 2.65 -38.78 19.07
CA LEU A 165 2.60 -37.43 19.65
C LEU A 165 3.42 -36.43 18.83
N GLU A 166 4.59 -36.84 18.32
CA GLU A 166 5.42 -36.03 17.44
C GLU A 166 4.72 -35.71 16.11
N ILE A 167 4.15 -36.72 15.44
CA ILE A 167 3.38 -36.50 14.21
C ILE A 167 2.20 -35.56 14.46
N ARG A 168 1.45 -35.76 15.55
CA ARG A 168 0.32 -34.89 15.90
C ARG A 168 0.80 -33.46 16.14
N GLY A 169 1.98 -33.28 16.74
CA GLY A 169 2.65 -31.99 16.88
C GLY A 169 2.84 -31.29 15.54
N TYR A 170 3.44 -31.97 14.56
CA TYR A 170 3.63 -31.41 13.21
C TYR A 170 2.33 -31.13 12.47
N CYS A 171 1.32 -32.00 12.60
CA CYS A 171 -0.01 -31.77 12.05
C CYS A 171 -0.65 -30.50 12.63
N GLN A 172 -0.51 -30.28 13.93
CA GLN A 172 -1.00 -29.07 14.60
C GLN A 172 -0.21 -27.82 14.18
N GLU A 173 1.11 -27.94 13.99
CA GLU A 173 1.95 -26.84 13.53
C GLU A 173 1.58 -26.39 12.11
N VAL A 174 1.40 -27.34 11.18
CA VAL A 174 0.95 -27.06 9.80
C VAL A 174 -0.42 -26.38 9.81
N LYS A 175 -1.39 -26.94 10.54
CA LYS A 175 -2.73 -26.35 10.71
C LYS A 175 -2.64 -24.93 11.29
N GLY A 176 -1.81 -24.74 12.31
CA GLY A 176 -1.59 -23.44 12.96
C GLY A 176 -0.94 -22.42 12.02
N CYS A 177 0.07 -22.80 11.26
CA CYS A 177 0.74 -21.92 10.29
C CYS A 177 -0.22 -21.50 9.16
N VAL A 178 -0.93 -22.44 8.55
CA VAL A 178 -1.94 -22.13 7.52
C VAL A 178 -3.03 -21.19 8.06
N SER A 179 -3.53 -21.46 9.27
CA SER A 179 -4.53 -20.62 9.91
C SER A 179 -4.02 -19.19 10.15
N ARG A 180 -2.81 -19.03 10.71
CA ARG A 180 -2.15 -17.72 10.88
C ARG A 180 -1.96 -16.97 9.56
N LEU A 181 -1.54 -17.67 8.51
CA LEU A 181 -1.34 -17.07 7.20
C LEU A 181 -2.67 -16.61 6.58
N SER A 182 -3.72 -17.41 6.74
CA SER A 182 -5.07 -17.10 6.27
C SER A 182 -5.67 -15.91 7.03
N THR A 183 -5.54 -15.87 8.37
CA THR A 183 -6.08 -14.77 9.18
C THR A 183 -5.34 -13.45 8.91
N SER A 184 -4.02 -13.49 8.79
CA SER A 184 -3.22 -12.32 8.40
C SER A 184 -3.67 -11.75 7.06
N LEU A 185 -3.89 -12.63 6.08
CA LEU A 185 -4.33 -12.24 4.75
C LEU A 185 -5.76 -11.69 4.73
N GLU A 186 -6.68 -12.27 5.51
CA GLU A 186 -8.03 -11.74 5.66
C GLU A 186 -8.01 -10.34 6.26
N HIS A 187 -7.13 -10.12 7.25
CA HIS A 187 -6.92 -8.80 7.83
C HIS A 187 -6.43 -7.80 6.78
N ASP A 188 -5.44 -8.18 5.98
CA ASP A 188 -4.91 -7.35 4.90
C ASP A 188 -6.02 -7.01 3.90
N LEU A 189 -6.77 -8.00 3.42
CA LEU A 189 -7.90 -7.80 2.49
C LEU A 189 -8.98 -6.86 3.05
N LYS A 190 -9.31 -6.97 4.34
CA LYS A 190 -10.25 -6.06 5.02
C LYS A 190 -9.73 -4.62 5.03
N PHE A 191 -8.44 -4.40 5.25
CA PHE A 191 -7.85 -3.07 5.12
C PHE A 191 -7.92 -2.55 3.69
N LEU A 192 -7.73 -3.41 2.68
CA LEU A 192 -7.87 -2.97 1.29
C LEU A 192 -9.30 -2.56 0.95
N SER A 193 -10.30 -3.32 1.43
CA SER A 193 -11.69 -2.96 1.21
C SER A 193 -12.01 -1.61 1.85
N LEU A 194 -11.52 -1.37 3.07
CA LEU A 194 -11.67 -0.07 3.74
C LEU A 194 -10.99 1.07 2.97
N GLY A 195 -9.77 0.84 2.47
CA GLY A 195 -9.05 1.81 1.64
C GLY A 195 -9.80 2.16 0.36
N ARG A 196 -10.37 1.15 -0.32
CA ARG A 196 -11.20 1.35 -1.52
C ARG A 196 -12.46 2.16 -1.21
N ASP A 197 -13.15 1.84 -0.11
CA ASP A 197 -14.37 2.55 0.29
C ASP A 197 -14.07 4.01 0.68
N MET A 198 -12.90 4.27 1.27
CA MET A 198 -12.40 5.62 1.53
C MET A 198 -12.10 6.41 0.25
N GLU A 199 -11.42 5.81 -0.73
CA GLU A 199 -11.16 6.46 -2.03
C GLU A 199 -12.46 6.75 -2.79
N GLN A 200 -13.42 5.83 -2.76
CA GLN A 200 -14.74 6.03 -3.35
C GLN A 200 -15.45 7.20 -2.66
N THR A 201 -15.41 7.27 -1.33
CA THR A 201 -15.97 8.39 -0.57
C THR A 201 -15.30 9.72 -0.93
N ASP A 202 -13.98 9.75 -1.12
CA ASP A 202 -13.27 10.96 -1.56
C ASP A 202 -13.71 11.42 -2.95
N SER A 203 -13.91 10.48 -3.89
CA SER A 203 -14.39 10.79 -5.23
C SER A 203 -15.82 11.35 -5.21
N LEU A 204 -16.71 10.76 -4.40
CA LEU A 204 -18.08 11.24 -4.23
C LEU A 204 -18.11 12.60 -3.55
N GLN A 205 -17.27 12.82 -2.53
CA GLN A 205 -17.15 14.12 -1.88
C GLN A 205 -16.74 15.21 -2.86
N ARG A 206 -15.75 14.93 -3.73
CA ARG A 206 -15.33 15.88 -4.78
C ARG A 206 -16.46 16.18 -5.76
N LEU A 207 -17.19 15.14 -6.21
CA LEU A 207 -18.31 15.31 -7.11
C LEU A 207 -19.43 16.15 -6.48
N THR A 208 -19.79 15.86 -5.23
CA THR A 208 -20.80 16.63 -4.48
C THR A 208 -20.36 18.08 -4.31
N VAL A 209 -19.10 18.33 -3.96
CA VAL A 209 -18.55 19.69 -3.87
C VAL A 209 -18.65 20.41 -5.21
N LEU A 210 -18.28 19.74 -6.30
CA LEU A 210 -18.39 20.29 -7.66
C LEU A 210 -19.85 20.62 -8.00
N ALA A 211 -20.78 19.72 -7.67
CA ALA A 211 -22.22 19.92 -7.88
C ALA A 211 -22.77 21.08 -7.05
N THR A 212 -22.34 21.26 -5.79
CA THR A 212 -22.77 22.39 -4.95
C THR A 212 -22.34 23.74 -5.51
N ILE A 213 -21.31 23.80 -6.36
CA ILE A 213 -20.88 25.03 -7.05
C ILE A 213 -21.65 25.20 -8.34
N PHE A 214 -21.68 24.15 -9.17
CA PHE A 214 -22.25 24.26 -10.51
C PHE A 214 -23.77 24.36 -10.51
N LEU A 215 -24.46 23.82 -9.52
CA LEU A 215 -25.93 23.83 -9.48
C LEU A 215 -26.49 25.25 -9.26
N PRO A 216 -26.05 26.04 -8.26
CA PRO A 216 -26.44 27.44 -8.15
C PRO A 216 -26.03 28.27 -9.36
N LEU A 217 -24.83 28.04 -9.91
CA LEU A 217 -24.30 28.79 -11.04
C LEU A 217 -25.09 28.53 -12.34
N SER A 218 -25.46 27.27 -12.57
CA SER A 218 -26.29 26.86 -13.72
C SER A 218 -27.71 27.38 -13.58
N LEU A 219 -28.29 27.35 -12.37
CA LEU A 219 -29.61 27.92 -12.10
C LEU A 219 -29.62 29.43 -12.34
N ALA A 220 -28.60 30.14 -11.84
CA ALA A 220 -28.47 31.57 -12.03
C ALA A 220 -28.36 31.89 -13.55
N ALA A 221 -27.54 31.14 -14.30
CA ALA A 221 -27.40 31.32 -15.75
C ALA A 221 -28.70 31.07 -16.51
N ALA A 222 -29.46 30.04 -16.10
CA ALA A 222 -30.76 29.71 -16.69
C ALA A 222 -31.80 30.82 -16.44
N VAL A 223 -31.86 31.38 -15.22
CA VAL A 223 -32.76 32.50 -14.89
C VAL A 223 -32.42 33.73 -15.73
N LEU A 224 -31.13 34.06 -15.89
CA LEU A 224 -30.69 35.19 -16.70
C LEU A 224 -31.07 35.02 -18.18
N SER A 225 -30.95 33.79 -18.69
CA SER A 225 -31.30 33.44 -20.07
C SER A 225 -32.80 33.55 -20.37
N MET A 226 -33.68 33.53 -19.37
CA MET A 226 -35.13 33.56 -19.56
C MET A 226 -35.75 34.95 -19.56
N GLN A 227 -35.14 35.96 -18.93
CA GLN A 227 -35.85 37.19 -18.56
C GLN A 227 -35.46 38.47 -19.32
N THR A 228 -34.41 38.50 -20.15
CA THR A 228 -33.82 39.79 -20.55
C THR A 228 -33.58 40.00 -22.05
N ARG A 229 -34.00 41.17 -22.54
CA ARG A 229 -33.72 41.70 -23.88
C ARG A 229 -32.26 42.21 -23.87
N PHE A 230 -31.42 41.74 -24.81
CA PHE A 230 -29.96 41.93 -24.82
C PHE A 230 -29.42 43.37 -24.66
N SER A 231 -30.23 44.43 -24.83
CA SER A 231 -29.77 45.83 -24.76
C SER A 231 -29.63 46.41 -23.35
N ASP A 232 -30.43 45.96 -22.37
CA ASP A 232 -30.33 46.40 -20.96
C ASP A 232 -29.43 45.48 -20.12
N LEU A 233 -28.75 44.56 -20.78
CA LEU A 233 -28.09 43.44 -20.15
C LEU A 233 -26.78 43.84 -19.47
N GLY A 234 -26.11 44.91 -19.88
CA GLY A 234 -24.75 45.25 -19.42
C GLY A 234 -24.61 45.39 -17.89
N ALA A 235 -25.53 46.12 -17.25
CA ALA A 235 -25.50 46.30 -15.79
C ALA A 235 -25.92 45.02 -15.05
N LEU A 236 -26.93 44.30 -15.55
CA LEU A 236 -27.42 43.05 -14.94
C LEU A 236 -26.41 41.89 -15.10
N LEU A 237 -25.69 41.86 -16.22
CA LEU A 237 -24.64 40.87 -16.51
C LEU A 237 -23.42 41.09 -15.65
N TYR A 238 -23.10 42.36 -15.32
CA TYR A 238 -22.04 42.69 -14.37
C TYR A 238 -22.39 42.21 -12.96
N ASP A 239 -23.64 42.43 -12.52
CA ASP A 239 -24.12 41.96 -11.22
C ASP A 239 -24.14 40.41 -11.15
N PHE A 240 -24.61 39.77 -12.22
CA PHE A 240 -24.59 38.32 -12.37
C PHE A 240 -23.16 37.73 -12.34
N PHE A 241 -22.25 38.32 -13.11
CA PHE A 241 -20.85 37.91 -13.13
C PHE A 241 -20.19 38.18 -11.77
N GLY A 242 -20.56 39.27 -11.10
CA GLY A 242 -20.14 39.59 -9.75
C GLY A 242 -20.55 38.51 -8.76
N VAL A 243 -21.82 38.10 -8.75
CA VAL A 243 -22.31 37.01 -7.88
C VAL A 243 -21.59 35.70 -8.19
N ALA A 244 -21.41 35.34 -9.47
CA ALA A 244 -20.70 34.12 -9.86
C ALA A 244 -19.23 34.14 -9.43
N VAL A 245 -18.54 35.28 -9.58
CA VAL A 245 -17.15 35.46 -9.16
C VAL A 245 -17.03 35.44 -7.64
N VAL A 246 -17.93 36.11 -6.90
CA VAL A 246 -17.93 36.10 -5.44
C VAL A 246 -18.16 34.68 -4.91
N LEU A 247 -19.12 33.94 -5.48
CA LEU A 247 -19.41 32.57 -5.08
C LEU A 247 -18.24 31.63 -5.40
N GLY A 248 -17.66 31.75 -6.60
CA GLY A 248 -16.45 31.02 -6.98
C GLY A 248 -15.25 31.35 -6.08
N ALA A 249 -15.05 32.62 -5.76
CA ALA A 249 -13.96 33.11 -4.92
C ALA A 249 -14.12 32.75 -3.44
N PHE A 250 -15.32 32.42 -2.97
CA PHE A 250 -15.52 31.80 -1.65
C PHE A 250 -15.28 30.29 -1.68
N VAL A 251 -15.76 29.59 -2.70
CA VAL A 251 -15.69 28.12 -2.71
C VAL A 251 -14.29 27.60 -3.10
N LEU A 252 -13.59 28.23 -4.04
CA LEU A 252 -12.21 27.84 -4.42
C LEU A 252 -11.23 27.78 -3.24
N PRO A 253 -11.09 28.83 -2.40
CA PRO A 253 -10.19 28.78 -1.25
C PRO A 253 -10.69 27.78 -0.20
N PHE A 254 -12.00 27.59 -0.04
CA PHE A 254 -12.54 26.56 0.85
C PHE A 254 -12.16 25.14 0.39
N ILE A 255 -12.22 24.85 -0.92
CA ILE A 255 -11.75 23.58 -1.48
C ILE A 255 -10.25 23.41 -1.28
N LEU A 256 -9.46 24.44 -1.57
CA LEU A 256 -8.01 24.41 -1.35
C LEU A 256 -7.71 24.13 0.13
N PHE A 257 -8.43 24.79 1.04
CA PHE A 257 -8.36 24.59 2.49
C PHE A 257 -8.65 23.13 2.88
N LEU A 258 -9.76 22.55 2.41
CA LEU A 258 -10.08 21.14 2.68
C LEU A 258 -9.05 20.18 2.07
N SER A 259 -8.60 20.45 0.85
CA SER A 259 -7.58 19.65 0.17
C SER A 259 -6.27 19.66 0.94
N PHE A 260 -5.95 20.78 1.60
CA PHE A 260 -4.79 20.87 2.47
C PHE A 260 -4.99 20.31 3.84
N LEU A 261 -6.14 20.42 4.48
CA LEU A 261 -6.35 19.66 5.72
C LEU A 261 -6.06 18.18 5.47
N LYS A 262 -6.58 17.62 4.38
CA LYS A 262 -6.24 16.25 3.96
C LYS A 262 -4.75 16.06 3.67
N PHE A 263 -4.13 16.99 2.93
CA PHE A 263 -2.71 16.91 2.60
C PHE A 263 -1.82 16.98 3.85
N THR A 264 -2.06 17.93 4.74
CA THR A 264 -1.28 18.22 5.94
C THR A 264 -1.43 17.10 6.95
N THR A 265 -2.64 16.57 7.16
CA THR A 265 -2.82 15.38 8.00
C THR A 265 -2.10 14.17 7.41
N GLY A 266 -2.17 13.95 6.09
CA GLY A 266 -1.47 12.84 5.45
C GLY A 266 0.05 12.97 5.44
N HIS A 267 0.57 14.16 5.17
CA HIS A 267 2.01 14.41 5.05
C HIS A 267 2.68 14.62 6.40
N MET A 268 2.03 15.26 7.39
CA MET A 268 2.60 15.34 8.74
C MET A 268 2.70 13.96 9.38
N MET A 269 1.74 13.07 9.16
CA MET A 269 1.81 11.73 9.75
C MET A 269 2.99 10.94 9.16
N VAL A 270 3.19 11.03 7.84
CA VAL A 270 4.32 10.40 7.15
C VAL A 270 5.65 11.07 7.52
N GLU A 271 5.68 12.39 7.68
CA GLU A 271 6.91 13.13 7.99
C GLU A 271 7.31 12.99 9.46
N ILE A 272 6.37 12.84 10.39
CA ILE A 272 6.66 12.47 11.79
C ILE A 272 7.23 11.06 11.83
N GLU A 273 6.66 10.11 11.08
CA GLU A 273 7.13 8.72 11.03
C GLU A 273 8.48 8.59 10.30
N MET A 274 8.73 9.41 9.27
CA MET A 274 10.04 9.51 8.60
C MET A 274 11.06 10.21 9.49
N ARG A 275 10.73 11.27 10.24
CA ARG A 275 11.67 11.90 11.19
C ARG A 275 12.06 10.98 12.36
N LEU A 276 11.22 10.00 12.68
CA LEU A 276 11.54 8.92 13.62
C LEU A 276 12.37 7.79 13.01
N ALA A 277 12.38 7.64 11.68
CA ALA A 277 13.10 6.60 10.96
C ALA A 277 14.39 7.07 10.28
N ASP A 278 14.53 8.37 10.05
CA ASP A 278 15.55 9.00 9.20
C ASP A 278 16.54 9.85 10.01
N GLU A 279 16.96 9.32 11.16
CA GLU A 279 18.13 9.82 11.90
C GLU A 279 19.45 9.36 11.25
N HIS A 280 19.45 9.07 9.93
CA HIS A 280 20.65 8.51 9.30
C HIS A 280 20.96 8.82 7.83
N ASP A 281 20.29 9.75 7.13
CA ASP A 281 20.82 10.14 5.81
C ASP A 281 20.84 11.64 5.50
N SER A 282 22.06 12.08 5.14
CA SER A 282 22.50 13.46 4.98
C SER A 282 22.05 14.00 3.62
N THR A 283 20.74 14.15 3.45
CA THR A 283 20.19 14.84 2.27
C THR A 283 20.14 16.34 2.54
N SER A 284 20.82 17.13 1.70
CA SER A 284 21.12 18.55 1.92
C SER A 284 19.90 19.39 2.41
N PRO A 285 20.01 20.08 3.55
CA PRO A 285 18.88 20.79 4.20
C PRO A 285 18.30 21.95 3.36
N ASP A 286 19.06 22.48 2.41
CA ASP A 286 18.70 23.67 1.63
C ASP A 286 17.48 23.46 0.72
N TYR A 287 17.35 22.29 0.07
CA TYR A 287 16.24 22.01 -0.86
C TYR A 287 14.91 21.73 -0.14
N VAL A 288 14.96 21.13 1.04
CA VAL A 288 13.77 20.82 1.85
C VAL A 288 13.14 22.11 2.37
N PHE A 289 13.96 23.06 2.83
CA PHE A 289 13.49 24.34 3.34
C PHE A 289 12.82 25.19 2.24
N LEU A 290 13.45 25.31 1.07
CA LEU A 290 12.91 26.10 -0.04
C LEU A 290 11.55 25.55 -0.52
N ARG A 291 11.42 24.21 -0.63
CA ARG A 291 10.18 23.55 -1.03
C ARG A 291 9.06 23.80 0.00
N ASN A 292 9.37 23.75 1.29
CA ASN A 292 8.40 24.03 2.34
C ASN A 292 7.98 25.50 2.35
N PHE A 293 8.91 26.43 2.12
CA PHE A 293 8.59 27.85 2.03
C PHE A 293 7.71 28.19 0.82
N LEU A 294 8.07 27.71 -0.38
CA LEU A 294 7.25 27.92 -1.59
C LEU A 294 5.82 27.42 -1.37
N ARG A 295 5.70 26.29 -0.68
CA ARG A 295 4.42 25.70 -0.33
C ARG A 295 3.62 26.60 0.61
N ILE A 296 4.22 27.11 1.68
CA ILE A 296 3.56 28.01 2.65
C ILE A 296 3.17 29.33 1.99
N ALA A 297 4.05 29.91 1.17
CA ALA A 297 3.80 31.14 0.45
C ALA A 297 2.62 31.00 -0.54
N LEU A 298 2.58 29.90 -1.29
CA LEU A 298 1.47 29.58 -2.19
C LEU A 298 0.17 29.30 -1.41
N TRP A 299 0.29 28.74 -0.20
CA TRP A 299 -0.81 28.47 0.73
C TRP A 299 -1.50 29.72 1.27
N ILE A 300 -0.73 30.72 1.67
CA ILE A 300 -1.26 32.00 2.18
C ILE A 300 -1.66 32.90 1.01
N GLY A 301 -0.92 32.83 -0.09
CA GLY A 301 -1.12 33.71 -1.24
C GLY A 301 -2.46 33.50 -1.95
N ILE A 302 -2.86 32.25 -2.20
CA ILE A 302 -4.11 31.97 -2.92
C ILE A 302 -5.39 32.44 -2.19
N PRO A 303 -5.61 32.16 -0.88
CA PRO A 303 -6.80 32.65 -0.19
C PRO A 303 -6.79 34.17 -0.03
N LEU A 304 -5.63 34.78 0.17
CA LEU A 304 -5.50 36.23 0.23
C LEU A 304 -5.89 36.87 -1.11
N LEU A 305 -5.45 36.28 -2.23
CA LEU A 305 -5.85 36.69 -3.57
C LEU A 305 -7.37 36.52 -3.78
N GLY A 306 -7.94 35.39 -3.33
CA GLY A 306 -9.38 35.14 -3.39
C GLY A 306 -10.18 36.19 -2.63
N LEU A 307 -9.77 36.52 -1.40
CA LEU A 307 -10.38 37.57 -0.59
C LEU A 307 -10.31 38.95 -1.28
N LEU A 308 -9.15 39.27 -1.89
CA LEU A 308 -8.97 40.52 -2.62
C LEU A 308 -9.92 40.63 -3.82
N ILE A 309 -10.12 39.54 -4.56
CA ILE A 309 -11.09 39.46 -5.66
C ILE A 309 -12.51 39.70 -5.14
N VAL A 310 -12.91 39.04 -4.04
CA VAL A 310 -14.23 39.23 -3.41
C VAL A 310 -14.46 40.69 -3.05
N VAL A 311 -13.52 41.29 -2.31
CA VAL A 311 -13.64 42.69 -1.85
C VAL A 311 -13.75 43.65 -3.03
N SER A 312 -12.95 43.45 -4.08
CA SER A 312 -12.99 44.27 -5.29
C SER A 312 -14.34 44.19 -6.02
N PHE A 313 -14.90 42.99 -6.15
CA PHE A 313 -16.20 42.79 -6.78
C PHE A 313 -17.35 43.36 -5.95
N VAL A 314 -17.32 43.18 -4.62
CA VAL A 314 -18.32 43.77 -3.71
C VAL A 314 -18.32 45.30 -3.82
N ILE A 315 -17.15 45.93 -3.83
CA ILE A 315 -17.03 47.39 -4.01
C ILE A 315 -17.56 47.81 -5.39
N GLY A 316 -17.22 47.07 -6.44
CA GLY A 316 -17.70 47.34 -7.79
C GLY A 316 -19.22 47.20 -7.96
N MET A 317 -19.86 46.34 -7.16
CA MET A 317 -21.30 46.08 -7.18
C MET A 317 -22.09 47.13 -6.39
N PHE A 318 -21.59 47.58 -5.24
CA PHE A 318 -22.31 48.53 -4.36
C PHE A 318 -22.01 50.01 -4.62
N GLN A 319 -20.87 50.35 -5.21
CA GLN A 319 -20.48 51.74 -5.44
C GLN A 319 -20.40 52.07 -6.93
N ASP A 320 -19.29 51.68 -7.56
CA ASP A 320 -18.98 51.99 -8.95
C ASP A 320 -18.07 50.91 -9.53
N VAL A 321 -18.44 50.42 -10.72
CA VAL A 321 -17.67 49.42 -11.48
C VAL A 321 -16.22 49.87 -11.69
N GLY A 322 -16.01 51.17 -11.94
CA GLY A 322 -14.69 51.76 -12.13
C GLY A 322 -13.80 51.72 -10.87
N LEU A 323 -14.39 51.84 -9.68
CA LEU A 323 -13.66 51.71 -8.41
C LEU A 323 -13.29 50.26 -8.13
N GLY A 324 -14.21 49.32 -8.39
CA GLY A 324 -13.93 47.88 -8.32
C GLY A 324 -12.75 47.48 -9.20
N GLY A 325 -12.74 47.87 -10.48
CA GLY A 325 -11.62 47.57 -11.39
C GLY A 325 -10.27 48.15 -10.94
N LYS A 326 -10.25 49.38 -10.42
CA LYS A 326 -9.03 50.02 -9.89
C LYS A 326 -8.49 49.26 -8.68
N THR A 327 -9.35 48.90 -7.73
CA THR A 327 -8.95 48.14 -6.53
C THR A 327 -8.40 46.76 -6.89
N LEU A 328 -8.98 46.07 -7.88
CA LEU A 328 -8.45 44.81 -8.41
C LEU A 328 -7.04 44.98 -8.97
N GLY A 329 -6.84 46.01 -9.80
CA GLY A 329 -5.57 46.30 -10.45
C GLY A 329 -4.45 46.57 -9.46
N TYR A 330 -4.69 47.42 -8.46
CA TYR A 330 -3.70 47.69 -7.40
C TYR A 330 -3.40 46.45 -6.56
N GLY A 331 -4.42 45.65 -6.25
CA GLY A 331 -4.25 44.41 -5.50
C GLY A 331 -3.39 43.37 -6.22
N LEU A 332 -3.64 43.15 -7.51
CA LEU A 332 -2.84 42.25 -8.35
C LEU A 332 -1.40 42.75 -8.48
N ALA A 333 -1.20 44.04 -8.75
CA ALA A 333 0.14 44.63 -8.84
C ALA A 333 0.93 44.46 -7.53
N GLY A 334 0.28 44.71 -6.38
CA GLY A 334 0.88 44.50 -5.06
C GLY A 334 1.23 43.03 -4.80
N PHE A 335 0.33 42.11 -5.15
CA PHE A 335 0.56 40.67 -4.98
C PHE A 335 1.75 40.17 -5.82
N PHE A 336 1.83 40.55 -7.09
CA PHE A 336 2.97 40.20 -7.95
C PHE A 336 4.28 40.79 -7.43
N LEU A 337 4.26 42.04 -6.95
CA LEU A 337 5.44 42.68 -6.38
C LEU A 337 5.95 41.89 -5.16
N VAL A 338 5.06 41.52 -4.23
CA VAL A 338 5.43 40.72 -3.05
C VAL A 338 5.91 39.32 -3.45
N ALA A 339 5.25 38.67 -4.41
CA ALA A 339 5.64 37.33 -4.88
C ALA A 339 7.02 37.31 -5.54
N VAL A 340 7.39 38.35 -6.31
CA VAL A 340 8.70 38.48 -6.95
C VAL A 340 9.78 38.90 -5.97
N LEU A 341 9.47 39.76 -4.99
CA LEU A 341 10.44 40.24 -4.01
C LEU A 341 10.68 39.26 -2.86
N SER A 342 9.67 38.48 -2.44
CA SER A 342 9.73 37.47 -1.38
C SER A 342 10.90 36.46 -1.44
N PRO A 343 11.26 35.88 -2.60
CA PRO A 343 12.36 34.92 -2.67
C PRO A 343 13.75 35.54 -2.50
N LEU A 344 13.93 36.84 -2.79
CA LEU A 344 15.22 37.53 -2.73
C LEU A 344 15.83 37.61 -1.32
N PRO A 345 15.12 38.11 -0.27
CA PRO A 345 15.67 38.16 1.08
C PRO A 345 15.94 36.76 1.64
N LEU A 346 15.12 35.77 1.27
CA LEU A 346 15.29 34.40 1.71
C LEU A 346 16.53 33.76 1.07
N TRP A 347 16.76 34.00 -0.22
CA TRP A 347 17.98 33.58 -0.90
C TRP A 347 19.23 34.28 -0.34
N MET A 348 19.14 35.57 -0.01
CA MET A 348 20.22 36.29 0.66
C MET A 348 20.52 35.73 2.05
N MET A 349 19.49 35.44 2.85
CA MET A 349 19.64 34.80 4.16
C MET A 349 20.35 33.44 4.06
N ILE A 350 19.97 32.60 3.09
CA ILE A 350 20.62 31.30 2.85
C ILE A 350 22.10 31.51 2.50
N ARG A 351 22.42 32.48 1.63
CA ARG A 351 23.82 32.80 1.30
C ARG A 351 24.61 33.29 2.52
N LEU A 352 24.01 34.14 3.35
CA LEU A 352 24.62 34.66 4.58
C LEU A 352 24.89 33.54 5.58
N CYS A 353 23.94 32.65 5.81
CA CYS A 353 24.12 31.47 6.67
C CYS A 353 25.23 30.55 6.14
N ARG A 354 25.35 30.38 4.82
CA ARG A 354 26.43 29.58 4.23
C ARG A 354 27.80 30.23 4.45
N ALA A 355 27.91 31.54 4.19
CA ALA A 355 29.15 32.28 4.42
C ALA A 355 29.58 32.28 5.89
N TRP A 356 28.62 32.29 6.83
CA TRP A 356 28.91 32.22 8.27
C TRP A 356 29.36 30.85 8.76
N LYS A 357 29.07 29.78 8.01
CA LYS A 357 29.46 28.41 8.36
C LYS A 357 30.85 28.03 7.80
N GLU A 358 31.31 28.75 6.79
CA GLU A 358 32.63 28.54 6.15
C GLU A 358 33.76 29.33 6.83
N ASN A 359 33.43 30.32 7.66
CA ASN A 359 34.34 31.03 8.57
C ASN A 359 34.25 30.48 9.98
#